data_AF-A0AAJ4JSU6-F1
#
_entry.id   AF-A0AAJ4JSU6-F1
#
_cell.length_a   1.000
_cell.length_b   1.000
_cell.length_c   1.000
_cell.angle_alpha   90.00
_cell.angle_beta   90.00
_cell.angle_gamma   90.00
#
_symmetry.space_group_name_H-M   'P 1'
#
loop_
_entity.id
_entity.type
_entity.pdbx_description
1 polymer ?
#
loop_
_entity_poly.entity_id
_entity_poly.type
_entity_poly.pdbx_seq_one_letter_code
_entity_poly.pdbx_strand_id
1 'polypeptide(L)' 'MVNLNGAPRSGKTSIAQAMQRKSPELWINIGMDTYINMTPEKILPGIGLRPGGERSDLEPMIKKCISLCTYRLQYIVKLE' A
#
# COMPACT_ATOMS: atom_id res chain seq x y z
N MET A 1 6.65 14.09 -1.30
CA MET A 1 6.10 12.73 -1.04
C MET A 1 6.36 12.37 0.41
N VAL A 2 5.32 11.97 1.15
CA VAL A 2 5.43 11.57 2.57
C VAL A 2 5.20 10.07 2.68
N ASN A 3 6.06 9.38 3.44
CA ASN A 3 5.94 7.95 3.69
C ASN A 3 5.53 7.69 5.15
N LEU A 4 4.36 7.09 5.35
CA LEU A 4 3.91 6.61 6.65
C LEU A 4 4.23 5.12 6.78
N ASN A 5 5.28 4.79 7.55
CA ASN A 5 5.63 3.41 7.89
C ASN A 5 5.26 3.12 9.35
N GLY A 6 4.78 1.90 9.63
CA GLY A 6 4.41 1.48 10.98
C GLY A 6 3.73 0.12 11.01
N ALA A 7 3.62 -0.46 12.21
CA ALA A 7 2.94 -1.73 12.45
C ALA A 7 1.48 -1.74 11.92
N PRO A 8 0.89 -2.91 11.60
CA PRO A 8 -0.55 -2.97 11.31
C PRO A 8 -1.35 -2.29 12.43
N ARG A 9 -2.39 -1.53 12.06
CA ARG A 9 -3.26 -0.78 12.99
C ARG A 9 -2.57 0.34 13.79
N SER A 10 -1.35 0.76 13.42
CA SER A 10 -0.64 1.89 14.03
C SER A 10 -1.24 3.28 13.73
N GLY A 11 -2.42 3.36 13.09
CA GLY A 11 -3.08 4.64 12.80
C GLY A 11 -2.58 5.42 11.58
N LYS A 12 -1.79 4.81 10.68
CA LYS A 12 -1.27 5.49 9.47
C LYS A 12 -2.39 6.11 8.61
N THR A 13 -3.48 5.37 8.39
CA THR A 13 -4.64 5.87 7.63
C THR A 13 -5.29 7.08 8.30
N SER A 14 -5.38 7.09 9.63
CA SER A 14 -5.92 8.22 10.38
C SER A 14 -5.04 9.47 10.24
N ILE A 15 -3.71 9.30 10.24
CA ILE A 15 -2.75 10.39 10.00
C ILE A 15 -2.90 10.91 8.57
N ALA A 16 -2.96 10.02 7.56
CA ALA A 16 -3.14 10.42 6.18
C ALA A 16 -4.41 11.23 5.96
N GLN A 17 -5.53 10.78 6.53
CA GLN A 17 -6.79 11.51 6.47
C GLN A 17 -6.72 12.85 7.21
N ALA A 18 -6.01 12.92 8.35
CA ALA A 18 -5.82 14.18 9.07
C ALA A 18 -4.99 15.18 8.27
N MET A 19 -3.95 14.72 7.55
CA MET A 19 -3.17 15.57 6.64
C MET A 19 -4.03 16.11 5.50
N GLN A 20 -4.81 15.24 4.85
CA GLN A 20 -5.74 15.63 3.78
C GLN A 20 -6.77 16.66 4.24
N ARG A 21 -7.29 16.55 5.47
CA ARG A 21 -8.29 17.49 6.01
C ARG A 21 -7.72 18.83 6.49
N LYS A 22 -6.47 18.82 6.99
CA LYS A 22 -5.87 20.00 7.64
C LYS A 22 -4.98 20.82 6.71
N SER A 23 -4.47 20.20 5.64
CA SER A 23 -3.61 20.90 4.69
C SER A 23 -4.45 21.69 3.68
N PRO A 24 -4.05 22.93 3.33
CA PRO A 24 -4.63 23.65 2.20
C PRO A 24 -4.25 23.05 0.84
N GLU A 25 -3.32 22.10 0.80
CA GLU A 25 -2.80 21.47 -0.41
C GLU A 25 -3.51 20.14 -0.71
N LEU A 26 -3.53 19.73 -1.98
CA LEU A 26 -4.16 18.48 -2.39
C LEU A 26 -3.22 17.28 -2.14
N TRP A 27 -3.63 16.40 -1.24
CA TRP A 27 -2.90 15.19 -0.90
C TRP A 27 -3.64 13.93 -1.36
N ILE A 28 -2.98 13.10 -2.16
CA ILE A 28 -3.46 11.78 -2.56
C ILE A 28 -2.84 10.72 -1.67
N ASN A 29 -3.68 9.89 -1.05
CA ASN A 29 -3.26 8.74 -0.25
C ASN A 29 -3.21 7.45 -1.11
N ILE A 30 -2.00 6.95 -1.35
CA ILE A 30 -1.71 5.71 -2.07
C ILE A 30 -1.20 4.69 -1.04
N GLY A 31 -2.13 3.92 -0.47
CA GLY A 31 -1.86 2.92 0.56
C GLY A 31 -2.07 1.49 0.09
N MET A 32 -1.70 0.54 0.96
CA MET A 32 -1.89 -0.89 0.73
C MET A 32 -3.35 -1.25 0.46
N ASP A 33 -4.30 -0.65 1.19
CA ASP A 33 -5.73 -0.90 1.01
C ASP A 33 -6.19 -0.49 -0.39
N THR A 34 -5.71 0.66 -0.89
CA THR A 34 -6.00 1.12 -2.24
C THR A 34 -5.41 0.18 -3.28
N TYR A 35 -4.20 -0.34 -3.07
CA TYR A 35 -3.60 -1.32 -3.97
C TYR A 35 -4.40 -2.62 -4.03
N ILE A 36 -4.82 -3.15 -2.88
CA ILE A 36 -5.66 -4.35 -2.79
C ILE A 36 -6.95 -4.13 -3.59
N ASN A 37 -7.62 -2.99 -3.41
CA ASN A 37 -8.85 -2.68 -4.15
C ASN A 37 -8.66 -2.52 -5.66
N MET A 38 -7.49 -2.10 -6.13
CA MET A 38 -7.15 -2.03 -7.56
C MET A 38 -6.71 -3.38 -8.14
N THR A 39 -6.44 -4.38 -7.31
CA THR A 39 -5.88 -5.66 -7.74
C THR A 39 -7.00 -6.61 -8.20
N PRO A 40 -6.92 -7.19 -9.41
CA PRO A 40 -7.87 -8.20 -9.87
C PRO A 40 -8.01 -9.38 -8.90
N GLU A 41 -9.24 -9.84 -8.68
CA GLU A 41 -9.57 -10.84 -7.66
C GLU A 41 -8.70 -12.11 -7.73
N LYS A 42 -8.46 -12.59 -8.95
CA LYS A 42 -7.66 -13.79 -9.22
C LYS A 42 -6.24 -13.73 -8.65
N ILE A 43 -5.69 -12.54 -8.47
CA ILE A 43 -4.33 -12.33 -7.98
C ILE A 43 -4.29 -11.64 -6.60
N LEU A 44 -5.43 -11.48 -5.91
CA LEU A 44 -5.48 -10.91 -4.56
C LEU A 44 -4.66 -11.72 -3.53
N PRO A 45 -3.99 -11.07 -2.57
CA PRO A 45 -3.91 -9.62 -2.37
C PRO A 45 -2.90 -8.91 -3.30
N GLY A 46 -2.24 -9.66 -4.18
CA GLY A 46 -1.20 -9.17 -5.08
C GLY A 46 0.10 -8.91 -4.35
N ILE A 47 0.16 -7.77 -3.66
CA ILE A 47 1.27 -7.42 -2.77
C ILE A 47 0.95 -7.92 -1.35
N GLY A 48 1.98 -8.22 -0.56
CA GLY A 48 1.84 -8.57 0.85
C GLY A 48 1.76 -10.07 1.13
N LEU A 49 1.69 -10.90 0.09
CA LEU A 49 1.95 -12.33 0.21
C LEU A 49 3.40 -12.56 0.63
N ARG A 50 3.61 -13.43 1.61
CA ARG A 50 4.96 -13.83 2.02
C ARG A 50 5.47 -14.95 1.11
N PRO A 51 6.73 -14.89 0.67
CA PRO A 51 7.38 -16.05 0.06
C PRO A 51 7.29 -17.26 0.99
N GLY A 52 7.08 -18.46 0.45
CA GLY A 52 6.91 -19.68 1.25
C GLY A 52 5.54 -20.35 1.17
N GLY A 53 4.84 -20.22 0.04
CA GLY A 53 3.69 -21.08 -0.28
C GLY A 53 2.31 -20.59 0.18
N GLU A 54 2.18 -19.36 0.68
CA GLU A 54 0.87 -18.77 1.05
C GLU A 54 -0.12 -18.78 -0.15
N ARG A 55 0.41 -18.59 -1.36
CA ARG A 55 -0.22 -18.86 -2.67
C ARG A 55 0.86 -19.29 -3.67
N SER A 56 1.11 -20.59 -3.75
CA SER A 56 2.13 -21.17 -4.64
C SER A 56 1.87 -20.90 -6.12
N ASP A 57 0.60 -20.79 -6.51
CA ASP A 57 0.15 -20.37 -7.85
C ASP A 57 0.60 -18.95 -8.24
N LEU A 58 0.83 -18.07 -7.26
CA LEU A 58 1.22 -16.67 -7.48
C LEU A 58 2.71 -16.40 -7.23
N GLU A 59 3.50 -17.40 -6.82
CA GLU A 59 4.89 -17.22 -6.40
C GLU A 59 5.81 -16.57 -7.46
N PRO A 60 5.68 -16.87 -8.77
CA PRO A 60 6.42 -16.15 -9.81
C PRO A 60 6.09 -14.65 -9.89
N MET A 61 4.86 -14.29 -9.54
CA MET A 61 4.37 -12.91 -9.51
C MET A 61 4.75 -12.18 -8.22
N ILE A 62 4.72 -12.87 -7.07
CA ILE A 62 5.10 -12.32 -5.76
C ILE A 62 6.50 -11.71 -5.84
N LYS A 63 7.46 -12.39 -6.48
CA LYS A 63 8.83 -11.88 -6.66
C LYS A 63 8.89 -10.57 -7.46
N LYS A 64 8.02 -10.40 -8.47
CA LYS A 64 7.93 -9.17 -9.27
C LYS A 64 7.22 -8.04 -8.50
N CYS A 65 6.11 -8.35 -7.82
CA CYS A 65 5.33 -7.37 -7.06
C CYS A 65 6.07 -6.84 -5.82
N ILE A 66 6.79 -7.69 -5.08
CA ILE A 66 7.60 -7.27 -3.92
C ILE A 66 8.70 -6.28 -4.36
N SER A 67 9.29 -6.46 -5.54
CA SER A 67 10.32 -5.55 -6.06
C SER A 67 9.79 -4.16 -6.40
N LEU A 68 8.49 -4.02 -6.73
CA LEU A 68 7.86 -2.74 -7.08
C LEU A 68 7.32 -1.99 -5.86
N CYS A 69 7.01 -2.71 -4.78
CA CYS A 69 6.46 -2.15 -3.56
C CYS A 69 7.17 -2.73 -2.34
N THR A 70 8.35 -2.19 -2.06
CA THR A 70 9.06 -2.48 -0.82
C THR A 70 8.24 -2.02 0.39
N TYR A 71 7.70 -3.02 1.09
CA TYR A 71 7.21 -3.03 2.47
C TYR A 71 6.17 -1.99 2.92
N ARG A 72 4.88 -2.29 2.72
CA ARG A 72 3.82 -1.84 3.65
C ARG A 72 3.70 -0.31 3.82
N LEU A 73 4.17 0.43 2.82
CA LEU A 73 4.24 1.88 2.84
C LEU A 73 2.90 2.44 2.43
N GLN A 74 2.41 3.38 3.23
CA GLN A 74 1.34 4.26 2.83
C GLN A 74 1.99 5.55 2.37
N TYR A 75 1.89 5.82 1.08
CA TYR A 75 2.44 7.03 0.47
C TYR A 75 1.36 8.09 0.40
N ILE A 76 1.72 9.33 0.73
CA ILE A 76 0.90 10.48 0.43
C ILE A 76 1.66 11.37 -0.55
N VAL A 77 1.05 11.58 -1.72
CA VAL A 77 1.58 12.38 -2.81
C VAL A 77 0.88 13.73 -2.80
N LYS A 78 1.64 14.82 -2.80
CA LYS A 78 1.13 16.17 -3.01
C LYS A 78 0.94 16.36 -4.52
N LEU A 79 -0.23 16.78 -4.95
CA LEU A 79 -0.42 17.31 -6.31
C LEU A 79 -0.09 18.79 -6.29
N GLU A 80 0.86 19.21 -7.12
CA GLU A 80 1.17 20.61 -7.42
C GLU A 80 0.21 21.15 -8.48
#